data_AF-A0A090T1W0-F1
#
_entry.id   AF-A0A090T1W0-F1
#
_cell.length_a   1.000
_cell.length_b   1.000
_cell.length_c   1.000
_cell.angle_alpha   90.00
_cell.angle_beta   90.00
_cell.angle_gamma   90.00
#
_symmetry.space_group_name_H-M   'P 1'
#
loop_
_entity.id
_entity.type
_entity.pdbx_description
1 polymer ?
#
loop_
_entity_poly.entity_id
_entity_poly.type
_entity_poly.pdbx_seq_one_letter_code
_entity_poly.pdbx_strand_id
1 'polypeptide(L)'
;MSESKTTKFVTAGRDKKWTNGVVNPPVQRASTVVFDTVAEKHHATVNRANKTLFYGRRGTNTHFAFQDAMTEIEGGVGCALYHVAQRLSLMRFLLLLRPAIIFSWSTRVTSLLVTSVTAS
;
A
#
# COMPACT_ATOMS: atom_id res chain seq x y z
N MET A 1 3.65 -23.91 -15.35
CA MET A 1 2.25 -23.71 -15.78
C MET A 1 1.88 -22.25 -15.61
N SER A 2 1.40 -21.58 -16.65
CA SER A 2 0.84 -20.22 -16.50
C SER A 2 -0.46 -20.32 -15.70
N GLU A 3 -0.50 -19.75 -14.50
CA GLU A 3 -1.73 -19.69 -13.72
C GLU A 3 -2.82 -18.91 -14.47
N SER A 4 -4.06 -19.40 -14.40
CA SER A 4 -5.21 -18.66 -14.89
C SER A 4 -5.42 -17.41 -14.02
N LYS A 5 -5.90 -16.31 -14.59
CA LYS A 5 -6.16 -15.06 -13.84
C LYS A 5 -7.06 -15.30 -12.61
N THR A 6 -8.03 -16.20 -12.75
CA THR A 6 -8.94 -16.60 -11.68
C THR A 6 -8.22 -17.31 -10.54
N THR A 7 -7.25 -18.19 -10.86
CA THR A 7 -6.40 -18.84 -9.85
C THR A 7 -5.63 -17.80 -9.05
N LYS A 8 -5.02 -16.84 -9.74
CA LYS A 8 -4.24 -15.77 -9.13
C LYS A 8 -5.04 -14.95 -8.11
N PHE A 9 -6.29 -14.62 -8.40
CA PHE A 9 -7.15 -13.91 -7.42
C PHE A 9 -7.44 -14.73 -6.15
N VAL A 10 -7.44 -16.05 -6.24
CA VAL A 10 -7.78 -16.94 -5.11
C VAL A 10 -6.54 -17.32 -4.28
N THR A 11 -5.36 -17.35 -4.91
CA THR A 11 -4.10 -17.79 -4.29
C THR A 11 -3.22 -16.62 -3.81
N ALA A 12 -3.35 -15.43 -4.40
CA ALA A 12 -2.50 -14.29 -4.10
C ALA A 12 -2.48 -13.93 -2.60
N GLY A 13 -1.28 -13.72 -2.06
CA GLY A 13 -1.04 -13.36 -0.65
C GLY A 13 -1.24 -14.49 0.37
N ARG A 14 -1.54 -15.73 -0.05
CA ARG A 14 -1.71 -16.90 0.83
C ARG A 14 -0.40 -17.64 1.10
N ASP A 15 0.66 -16.88 1.32
CA ASP A 15 1.97 -17.46 1.66
C ASP A 15 1.92 -18.17 3.01
N LYS A 16 2.62 -19.31 3.09
CA LYS A 16 2.74 -20.11 4.32
C LYS A 16 3.26 -19.31 5.52
N LYS A 17 4.06 -18.28 5.26
CA LYS A 17 4.62 -17.36 6.28
C LYS A 17 3.54 -16.53 6.99
N TRP A 18 2.39 -16.30 6.34
CA TRP A 18 1.29 -15.51 6.89
C TRP A 18 0.15 -16.38 7.39
N THR A 19 -0.05 -17.55 6.79
CA THR A 19 -1.24 -18.36 7.02
C THR A 19 -1.11 -19.34 8.18
N ASN A 20 0.06 -19.55 8.78
CA ASN A 20 0.24 -20.39 9.97
C ASN A 20 -0.49 -21.77 9.92
N GLY A 21 -0.56 -22.38 8.73
CA GLY A 21 -1.21 -23.68 8.51
C GLY A 21 -2.71 -23.65 8.21
N VAL A 22 -3.37 -22.48 8.30
CA VAL A 22 -4.77 -22.32 7.89
C VAL A 22 -4.89 -21.86 6.44
N VAL A 23 -6.08 -22.04 5.85
CA VAL A 23 -6.37 -21.71 4.45
C VAL A 23 -6.30 -20.19 4.21
N ASN A 24 -6.79 -19.39 5.16
CA ASN A 24 -6.83 -17.93 5.08
C ASN A 24 -5.89 -17.32 6.14
N PRO A 25 -5.22 -16.20 5.84
CA PRO A 25 -4.41 -15.52 6.83
C PRO A 25 -5.26 -15.13 8.05
N PRO A 26 -4.81 -15.43 9.29
CA PRO A 26 -5.56 -15.10 10.49
C PRO A 26 -5.67 -13.58 10.66
N VAL A 27 -6.78 -13.14 11.25
CA VAL A 27 -7.03 -11.72 11.52
C VAL A 27 -6.29 -11.32 12.80
N GLN A 28 -5.13 -10.70 12.64
CA GLN A 28 -4.31 -10.24 13.76
C GLN A 28 -4.60 -8.76 14.06
N ARG A 29 -5.39 -8.54 15.12
CA ARG A 29 -5.72 -7.20 15.64
C ARG A 29 -4.75 -6.82 16.75
N ALA A 30 -3.84 -5.90 16.47
CA ALA A 30 -2.89 -5.40 17.45
C ALA A 30 -2.63 -3.91 17.22
N SER A 31 -2.61 -3.13 18.30
CA SER A 31 -2.09 -1.76 18.31
C SER A 31 -0.60 -1.76 18.62
N THR A 32 -0.19 -2.53 19.63
CA THR A 32 1.20 -2.69 20.10
C THR A 32 1.66 -4.14 19.94
N VAL A 33 2.94 -4.33 19.60
CA VAL A 33 3.59 -5.65 19.55
C VAL A 33 4.57 -5.75 20.74
N VAL A 34 4.54 -6.87 21.44
CA VAL A 34 5.46 -7.16 22.55
C VAL A 34 6.73 -7.78 22.00
N PHE A 35 7.88 -7.44 22.60
CA PHE A 35 9.19 -8.01 22.30
C PHE A 35 9.77 -8.60 23.58
N ASP A 36 10.41 -9.75 23.49
CA ASP A 36 10.97 -10.43 24.66
C ASP A 36 12.33 -9.83 25.04
N THR A 37 13.06 -9.28 24.06
CA THR A 37 14.35 -8.62 24.30
C THR A 37 14.45 -7.23 23.66
N VAL A 38 15.33 -6.40 24.20
CA VAL A 38 15.64 -5.08 23.64
C VAL A 38 16.32 -5.22 22.27
N ALA A 39 17.13 -6.27 22.08
CA ALA A 39 17.78 -6.56 20.80
C ALA A 39 16.76 -6.84 19.68
N GLU A 40 15.71 -7.62 19.95
CA GLU A 40 14.61 -7.86 19.01
C GLU A 40 13.88 -6.58 18.64
N LYS A 41 13.61 -5.72 19.63
CA LYS A 41 13.01 -4.40 19.38
C LYS A 41 13.88 -3.54 18.47
N HIS A 42 15.20 -3.52 18.67
CA HIS A 42 16.12 -2.78 17.78
C HIS A 42 16.09 -3.35 16.37
N HIS A 43 16.14 -4.67 16.22
CA HIS A 43 16.05 -5.33 14.92
C HIS A 43 14.73 -5.02 14.20
N ALA A 44 13.61 -5.06 14.92
CA ALA A 44 12.30 -4.71 14.39
C ALA A 44 12.19 -3.22 14.02
N THR A 45 12.87 -2.34 14.76
CA THR A 45 12.90 -0.89 14.50
C THR A 45 13.62 -0.58 13.18
N VAL A 46 14.77 -1.23 12.93
CA VAL A 46 15.53 -1.09 11.67
C VAL A 46 14.70 -1.60 10.50
N ASN A 47 14.06 -2.75 10.67
CA ASN A 47 13.29 -3.42 9.62
C ASN A 47 11.83 -2.99 9.53
N ARG A 48 11.42 -1.90 10.19
CA ARG A 48 10.03 -1.41 10.24
C ARG A 48 9.32 -1.18 8.90
N ALA A 49 10.08 -1.07 7.81
CA ALA A 49 9.58 -0.93 6.44
C ALA A 49 9.56 -2.26 5.65
N ASN A 50 10.21 -3.30 6.17
CA ASN A 50 10.44 -4.59 5.53
C ASN A 50 9.50 -5.68 6.11
N LYS A 51 8.23 -5.33 6.34
CA LYS A 51 7.18 -6.28 6.77
C LYS A 51 7.50 -7.03 8.08
N THR A 52 8.23 -6.39 9.00
CA THR A 52 8.42 -6.92 10.35
C THR A 52 7.34 -6.41 11.29
N LEU A 53 6.91 -7.27 12.22
CA LEU A 53 5.99 -6.89 13.29
C LEU A 53 6.68 -5.88 14.20
N PHE A 54 6.13 -4.66 14.24
CA PHE A 54 6.65 -3.60 15.10
C PHE A 54 5.54 -2.85 15.85
N TYR A 55 4.58 -2.33 15.10
CA TYR A 55 3.46 -1.59 15.65
C TYR A 55 2.26 -1.72 14.72
N GLY A 56 1.05 -1.75 15.24
CA GLY A 56 -0.18 -1.98 14.45
C GLY A 56 -0.33 -1.02 13.27
N ARG A 57 0.12 0.23 13.43
CA ARG A 57 0.12 1.25 12.35
C ARG A 57 1.02 0.89 11.17
N ARG A 58 2.08 0.12 11.39
CA ARG A 58 3.03 -0.31 10.35
C ARG A 58 2.57 -1.59 9.65
N GLY A 59 1.54 -2.25 10.18
CA GLY A 59 0.98 -3.47 9.65
C GLY A 59 1.20 -4.66 10.59
N THR A 60 0.26 -5.60 10.50
CA THR A 60 0.34 -6.94 11.09
C THR A 60 0.40 -7.98 9.97
N ASN A 61 0.53 -9.27 10.29
CA ASN A 61 0.60 -10.33 9.29
C ASN A 61 -0.56 -10.28 8.28
N THR A 62 -1.76 -9.90 8.72
CA THR A 62 -2.92 -9.70 7.86
C THR A 62 -2.71 -8.59 6.82
N HIS A 63 -2.09 -7.48 7.23
CA HIS A 63 -1.81 -6.35 6.34
C HIS A 63 -0.72 -6.71 5.33
N PHE A 64 0.32 -7.43 5.76
CA PHE A 64 1.40 -7.86 4.89
C PHE A 64 0.91 -8.88 3.84
N ALA A 65 0.05 -9.82 4.23
CA ALA A 65 -0.58 -10.76 3.30
C ALA A 65 -1.40 -10.04 2.22
N PHE A 66 -2.18 -9.03 2.60
CA PHE A 66 -2.96 -8.24 1.64
C PHE A 66 -2.08 -7.38 0.72
N GLN A 67 -1.02 -6.78 1.25
CA GLN A 67 -0.04 -6.05 0.44
C GLN A 67 0.62 -6.96 -0.59
N ASP A 68 1.02 -8.18 -0.19
CA ASP A 68 1.60 -9.17 -1.09
C ASP A 68 0.60 -9.55 -2.19
N ALA A 69 -0.66 -9.80 -1.84
CA ALA A 69 -1.71 -10.11 -2.82
C ALA A 69 -1.90 -9.01 -3.87
N MET A 70 -2.05 -7.76 -3.44
CA MET A 70 -2.25 -6.63 -4.34
C MET A 70 -1.02 -6.35 -5.21
N THR A 71 0.17 -6.49 -4.63
CA THR A 71 1.45 -6.34 -5.35
C THR A 71 1.58 -7.39 -6.45
N GLU A 72 1.18 -8.62 -6.17
CA GLU A 72 1.20 -9.72 -7.13
C GLU A 72 0.19 -9.50 -8.27
N ILE A 73 -1.04 -9.08 -7.95
CA ILE A 73 -2.12 -8.86 -8.92
C ILE A 73 -1.79 -7.68 -9.85
N GLU A 74 -1.38 -6.55 -9.30
CA GLU A 74 -1.09 -5.33 -10.07
C GLU A 74 0.32 -5.32 -10.68
N GLY A 75 1.22 -6.20 -10.23
CA GLY A 75 2.62 -6.22 -10.67
C GLY A 75 3.45 -5.05 -10.13
N GLY A 76 3.06 -4.48 -8.99
CA GLY A 76 3.79 -3.38 -8.35
C GLY A 76 5.06 -3.85 -7.62
N VAL A 77 5.89 -2.91 -7.19
CA VAL A 77 7.04 -3.18 -6.28
C VAL A 77 6.65 -3.09 -4.80
N GLY A 78 5.48 -2.53 -4.49
CA GLY A 78 4.95 -2.46 -3.14
C GLY A 78 3.55 -1.85 -3.11
N CYS A 79 2.84 -2.10 -2.03
CA CYS A 79 1.46 -1.66 -1.83
C CYS A 79 1.36 -0.80 -0.55
N ALA A 80 0.83 0.42 -0.68
CA ALA A 80 0.57 1.31 0.44
C ALA A 80 -0.91 1.24 0.83
N LEU A 81 -1.19 0.89 2.09
CA LEU A 81 -2.56 0.74 2.58
C LEU A 81 -3.07 2.04 3.19
N TYR A 82 -4.32 2.37 2.87
CA TYR A 82 -5.02 3.53 3.40
C TYR A 82 -6.44 3.14 3.81
N HIS A 83 -6.97 3.84 4.81
CA HIS A 83 -8.34 3.63 5.28
C HIS A 83 -9.40 3.99 4.22
N VAL A 84 -9.14 5.04 3.43
CA VAL A 84 -10.07 5.56 2.40
C VAL A 84 -9.31 5.99 1.15
N ALA A 85 -9.95 5.86 -0.01
CA ALA A 85 -9.34 6.17 -1.31
C ALA A 85 -8.94 7.65 -1.46
N GLN A 86 -9.73 8.59 -0.91
CA GLN A 86 -9.39 10.02 -0.93
C GLN A 86 -8.07 10.33 -0.24
N ARG A 87 -7.70 9.54 0.78
CA ARG A 87 -6.42 9.72 1.49
C ARG A 87 -5.25 9.22 0.66
N LEU A 88 -5.46 8.21 -0.19
CA LEU A 88 -4.45 7.74 -1.13
C LEU A 88 -4.17 8.81 -2.21
N SER A 89 -5.20 9.41 -2.80
CA SER A 89 -5.01 10.45 -3.83
C SER A 89 -4.30 11.68 -3.27
N LEU A 90 -4.70 12.15 -2.09
CA LEU A 90 -4.06 13.29 -1.44
C LEU A 90 -2.61 12.99 -1.02
N MET A 91 -2.34 11.83 -0.43
CA MET A 91 -0.98 11.48 0.00
C MET A 91 -0.05 11.28 -1.20
N ARG A 92 -0.55 10.67 -2.28
CA ARG A 92 0.21 10.53 -3.53
C ARG A 92 0.53 11.89 -4.15
N PHE A 93 -0.43 12.80 -4.13
CA PHE A 93 -0.24 14.18 -4.57
C PHE A 93 0.83 14.89 -3.72
N LEU A 94 0.73 14.83 -2.38
CA LEU A 94 1.67 15.47 -1.46
C LEU A 94 3.09 14.90 -1.54
N LEU A 95 3.25 13.59 -1.73
CA LEU A 95 4.57 12.95 -1.81
C LEU A 95 5.27 13.21 -3.16
N LEU A 96 4.52 13.39 -4.25
CA LEU A 96 5.08 13.58 -5.59
C LEU A 96 5.22 15.05 -5.98
N LEU A 97 4.48 15.96 -5.34
CA LEU A 97 4.59 17.38 -5.62
C LEU A 97 5.68 18.02 -4.79
N ARG A 98 6.74 18.41 -5.49
CA ARG A 98 7.61 19.48 -5.03
C ARG A 98 6.88 20.82 -5.21
N PRO A 99 7.14 21.83 -4.35
CA PRO A 99 6.35 23.05 -4.25
C PRO A 99 6.31 23.95 -5.51
N ALA A 100 6.88 23.53 -6.64
CA ALA A 100 7.05 24.34 -7.85
C ALA A 100 6.34 23.78 -9.11
N ILE A 101 5.47 22.77 -8.99
CA ILE A 101 4.80 22.17 -10.16
C ILE A 101 3.32 22.59 -10.19
N ILE A 102 2.95 23.42 -11.18
CA ILE A 102 1.55 23.73 -11.51
C ILE A 102 0.97 22.53 -12.25
N PHE A 103 -0.01 21.85 -11.65
CA PHE A 103 -0.69 20.72 -12.26
C PHE A 103 -1.91 21.22 -13.06
N SER A 104 -1.88 21.07 -14.38
CA SER A 104 -3.07 21.25 -15.23
C SER A 104 -3.91 19.98 -15.17
N TRP A 105 -5.11 20.07 -14.57
CA TRP A 105 -6.08 18.98 -14.57
C TRP A 105 -6.79 18.93 -15.93
N SER A 106 -6.84 17.76 -16.56
CA SER A 106 -7.62 17.56 -17.79
C SER A 106 -9.11 17.43 -17.44
N THR A 107 -9.82 18.54 -17.37
CA THR A 107 -11.29 18.58 -17.46
C THR A 107 -11.72 18.41 -18.92
N ARG A 108 -11.47 17.24 -19.53
CA ARG A 108 -12.11 16.88 -20.82
C ARG A 108 -13.48 16.25 -20.58
N VAL A 109 -14.43 17.02 -20.07
CA VAL A 109 -15.86 16.99 -20.48
C VAL A 109 -16.51 18.33 -20.06
N THR A 110 -16.10 19.44 -20.65
CA THR A 110 -17.04 20.53 -20.97
C THR A 110 -16.44 21.40 -22.05
N SER A 111 -17.24 21.62 -23.07
CA SER A 111 -16.93 22.30 -24.32
C SER A 111 -16.45 23.75 -24.15
N LEU A 112 -15.55 24.15 -25.06
CA LEU A 112 -15.50 25.46 -25.75
C LEU A 112 -15.25 26.74 -24.92
N LEU A 113 -14.31 27.53 -25.46
CA LEU A 113 -14.04 28.96 -25.21
C LEU A 113 -13.40 29.36 -23.87
N VAL A 114 -12.07 29.51 -23.86
CA VAL A 114 -11.43 30.82 -23.55
C VAL A 114 -10.18 30.97 -24.41
N THR A 115 -10.31 31.76 -25.47
CA THR A 115 -9.23 32.36 -26.25
C THR A 115 -8.45 33.38 -25.40
N SER A 116 -7.12 33.23 -25.40
CA SER A 116 -6.09 34.29 -25.43
C SER A 116 -6.42 35.70 -24.89
N VAL A 117 -5.76 36.09 -23.79
CA VAL A 117 -5.36 37.48 -23.47
C VAL A 117 -4.03 37.40 -22.69
N THR A 118 -2.87 37.39 -23.38
CA THR A 118 -1.87 38.48 -23.44
C THR A 118 -1.51 39.06 -22.06
N ALA A 119 -0.34 38.79 -21.47
CA ALA A 119 1.00 39.26 -21.86
C ALA A 119 1.04 40.77 -22.10
N SER A 120 1.15 41.55 -21.02
CA SER A 120 1.83 42.85 -20.90
C SER A 120 2.05 43.13 -19.42
#